data_AF-A0A950MSF6-F1
#
_entry.id   AF-A0A950MSF6-F1
#
_cell.length_a   1.000
_cell.length_b   1.000
_cell.length_c   1.000
_cell.angle_alpha   90.00
_cell.angle_beta   90.00
_cell.angle_gamma   90.00
#
_symmetry.space_group_name_H-M   'P 1'
#
loop_
_entity.id
_entity.type
_entity.pdbx_description
1 polymer ?
#
loop_
_entity_poly.entity_id
_entity_poly.type
_entity_poly.pdbx_seq_one_letter_code
_entity_poly.pdbx_strand_id
1 'polypeptide(L)'
;LPVIARSVEERKLLTSLASVKSLFDLVERTDVSFVGVGSVGDSAPLVQDGIITRQEAEALRHLGAVGEITGWAFDAAGKLLAEGTNQRVAAAPLRRAESRLVIGVAMGPSRRAPLRGALAGRLISGLVTDEATAEHLLQR
;
A
#
# COMPACT_ATOMS: atom_id res chain seq x y z
N LEU A 1 14.73 -5.58 -5.92
CA LEU A 1 14.90 -4.43 -4.99
C LEU A 1 14.09 -4.76 -3.75
N PRO A 2 14.53 -4.40 -2.53
CA PRO A 2 13.68 -4.53 -1.35
C PRO A 2 12.41 -3.67 -1.49
N VAL A 3 11.30 -4.07 -0.87
CA VAL A 3 10.07 -3.26 -0.81
C VAL A 3 10.31 -1.99 0.00
N ILE A 4 10.94 -2.13 1.16
CA ILE A 4 11.36 -1.05 2.05
C ILE A 4 12.88 -1.07 2.17
N ALA A 5 13.55 0.02 1.81
CA ALA A 5 14.98 0.18 1.99
C ALA A 5 15.34 0.40 3.47
N ARG A 6 16.60 0.20 3.84
CA ARG A 6 17.12 0.42 5.20
C ARG A 6 17.25 1.90 5.54
N SER A 7 17.47 2.75 4.53
CA SER A 7 17.56 4.21 4.71
C SER A 7 16.99 4.97 3.51
N VAL A 8 16.80 6.28 3.67
CA VAL A 8 16.33 7.16 2.59
C VAL A 8 17.38 7.26 1.48
N GLU A 9 18.66 7.23 1.85
CA GLU A 9 19.81 7.23 0.94
C GLU A 9 19.84 5.95 0.11
N GLU A 10 19.64 4.79 0.76
CA GLU A 10 19.57 3.51 0.04
C GLU A 10 18.37 3.49 -0.91
N ARG A 11 17.19 3.98 -0.47
CA ARG A 11 16.04 4.14 -1.38
C ARG A 11 16.39 4.99 -2.59
N LYS A 12 17.03 6.16 -2.40
CA LYS A 12 17.43 7.05 -3.50
C LYS A 12 18.41 6.36 -4.44
N LEU A 13 19.41 5.66 -3.90
CA LEU A 13 20.38 4.90 -4.69
C LEU A 13 19.68 3.85 -5.55
N LEU A 14 18.87 2.99 -4.92
CA LEU A 14 18.17 1.90 -5.61
C LEU A 14 17.22 2.42 -6.69
N THR A 15 16.44 3.45 -6.40
CA THR A 15 15.49 4.04 -7.36
C THR A 15 16.17 4.90 -8.43
N SER A 16 17.45 5.25 -8.27
CA SER A 16 18.22 5.96 -9.29
C SER A 16 18.72 5.06 -10.42
N LEU A 17 18.83 3.75 -10.18
CA LEU A 17 19.33 2.76 -11.12
C LEU A 17 18.47 2.71 -12.39
N ALA A 18 19.12 2.69 -13.56
CA ALA A 18 18.43 2.73 -14.85
C ALA A 18 17.41 1.61 -15.03
N SER A 19 17.74 0.39 -14.62
CA SER A 19 16.84 -0.76 -14.68
C SER A 19 15.56 -0.56 -13.85
N VAL A 20 15.66 0.11 -12.72
CA VAL A 20 14.53 0.38 -11.81
C VAL A 20 13.64 1.46 -12.38
N LYS A 21 14.24 2.52 -12.94
CA LYS A 21 13.50 3.57 -13.66
C LYS A 21 12.69 2.98 -14.82
N SER A 22 13.32 2.13 -15.64
CA SER A 22 12.63 1.45 -16.75
C SER A 22 11.47 0.56 -16.27
N LEU A 23 11.61 -0.11 -15.11
CA LEU A 23 10.52 -0.89 -14.52
C LEU A 23 9.37 0.02 -14.05
N PHE A 24 9.66 1.16 -13.42
CA PHE A 24 8.62 2.11 -13.01
C PHE A 24 7.92 2.73 -14.22
N ASP A 25 8.66 3.05 -15.29
CA ASP A 25 8.08 3.52 -16.55
C ASP A 25 7.15 2.48 -17.18
N LEU A 26 7.45 1.19 -17.04
CA LEU A 26 6.57 0.10 -17.48
C LEU A 26 5.32 -0.01 -16.61
N VAL A 27 5.45 0.11 -15.29
CA VAL A 27 4.30 0.14 -14.36
C VAL A 27 3.38 1.32 -14.67
N GLU A 28 3.92 2.48 -15.04
CA GLU A 28 3.13 3.64 -15.47
C GLU A 28 2.46 3.45 -16.85
N ARG A 29 2.76 2.39 -17.59
CA ARG A 29 2.12 2.09 -18.88
C ARG A 29 1.10 0.97 -18.79
N THR A 30 0.82 0.43 -17.60
CA THR A 30 -0.16 -0.64 -17.47
C THR A 30 -1.58 -0.12 -17.68
N ASP A 31 -2.36 -0.85 -18.47
CA ASP A 31 -3.79 -0.58 -18.62
C ASP A 31 -4.57 -1.00 -17.37
N VAL A 32 -4.12 -2.09 -16.73
CA VAL A 32 -4.72 -2.67 -15.53
C VAL A 32 -3.64 -3.10 -14.54
N SER A 33 -3.87 -2.82 -13.26
CA SER A 33 -3.01 -3.26 -12.15
C SER A 33 -3.82 -4.02 -11.11
N PHE A 34 -3.31 -5.17 -10.65
CA PHE A 34 -3.90 -5.93 -9.54
C PHE A 34 -3.03 -5.76 -8.31
N VAL A 35 -3.63 -5.36 -7.19
CA VAL A 35 -2.90 -5.08 -5.95
C VAL A 35 -3.58 -5.73 -4.75
N GLY A 36 -2.78 -6.22 -3.80
CA GLY A 36 -3.29 -6.54 -2.47
C GLY A 36 -3.50 -5.27 -1.66
N VAL A 37 -4.53 -5.25 -0.81
CA VAL A 37 -4.74 -4.19 0.17
C VAL A 37 -4.53 -4.77 1.57
N GLY A 38 -3.41 -4.42 2.19
CA GLY A 38 -2.97 -4.96 3.47
C GLY A 38 -3.39 -4.10 4.67
N SER A 39 -3.42 -4.72 5.85
CA SER A 39 -3.54 -4.03 7.12
C SER A 39 -2.16 -3.59 7.63
N VAL A 40 -2.13 -2.62 8.54
CA VAL A 40 -0.91 -2.25 9.29
C VAL A 40 -1.03 -2.75 10.73
N GLY A 41 -0.04 -3.49 11.22
CA GLY A 41 0.00 -4.02 12.60
C GLY A 41 0.74 -5.35 12.71
N ASP A 42 0.81 -5.87 13.94
CA ASP A 42 1.62 -7.03 14.30
C ASP A 42 1.35 -8.30 13.48
N SER A 43 0.10 -8.52 13.07
CA SER A 43 -0.30 -9.67 12.25
C SER A 43 -0.22 -9.40 10.75
N ALA A 44 0.23 -8.21 10.34
CA ALA A 44 0.39 -7.87 8.93
C ALA A 44 1.58 -8.63 8.31
N PRO A 45 1.48 -9.06 7.04
CA PRO A 45 2.58 -9.73 6.35
C PRO A 45 3.90 -8.95 6.39
N LEU A 46 3.88 -7.62 6.26
CA LEU A 46 5.10 -6.80 6.36
C LEU A 46 5.89 -7.02 7.66
N VAL A 47 5.20 -7.33 8.77
CA VAL A 47 5.84 -7.63 10.07
C VAL A 47 6.21 -9.10 10.17
N GLN A 48 5.31 -10.00 9.76
CA GLN A 48 5.54 -11.45 9.84
C GLN A 48 6.71 -11.91 8.97
N ASP A 49 6.87 -11.27 7.80
CA ASP A 49 7.94 -11.54 6.85
C ASP A 49 9.25 -10.79 7.17
N GLY A 50 9.26 -9.98 8.24
CA GLY A 50 10.44 -9.23 8.68
C GLY A 50 10.83 -8.07 7.76
N ILE A 51 9.92 -7.59 6.91
CA ILE A 51 10.17 -6.44 6.02
C ILE A 51 10.23 -5.13 6.81
N ILE A 52 9.38 -5.02 7.84
CA ILE A 52 9.43 -3.96 8.84
C ILE A 52 9.37 -4.56 10.25
N THR A 53 9.89 -3.85 11.22
CA THR A 53 9.82 -4.20 12.64
C THR A 53 8.42 -3.91 13.21
N ARG A 54 8.09 -4.54 14.36
CA ARG A 54 6.88 -4.21 15.12
C ARG A 54 6.84 -2.74 15.52
N GLN A 55 7.98 -2.18 15.91
CA GLN A 55 8.10 -0.77 16.28
C GLN A 55 7.79 0.16 15.10
N GLU A 56 8.24 -0.17 13.90
CA GLU A 56 7.90 0.60 12.69
C GLU A 56 6.41 0.48 12.34
N ALA A 57 5.82 -0.71 12.49
CA ALA A 57 4.39 -0.90 12.29
C ALA A 57 3.55 -0.11 13.30
N GLU A 58 3.97 -0.09 14.57
CA GLU A 58 3.35 0.72 15.63
C GLU A 58 3.48 2.22 15.32
N ALA A 59 4.66 2.68 14.90
CA ALA A 59 4.86 4.07 14.47
C ALA A 59 3.93 4.47 13.31
N LEU A 60 3.76 3.61 12.30
CA LEU A 60 2.79 3.85 11.22
C LEU A 60 1.36 3.97 11.74
N ARG A 61 0.96 3.10 12.68
CA ARG A 61 -0.38 3.17 13.30
C ARG A 61 -0.57 4.46 14.09
N HIS A 62 0.44 4.93 14.82
CA HIS A 62 0.41 6.23 15.50
C HIS A 62 0.30 7.40 14.54
N LEU A 63 0.88 7.29 13.34
CA LEU A 63 0.71 8.26 12.25
C LEU A 63 -0.66 8.16 11.54
N GLY A 64 -1.54 7.25 11.98
CA GLY A 64 -2.88 7.09 11.44
C GLY A 64 -3.02 6.11 10.28
N ALA A 65 -2.00 5.27 10.04
CA ALA A 65 -2.09 4.24 9.00
C ALA A 65 -3.25 3.28 9.28
N VAL A 66 -4.14 3.11 8.30
CA VAL A 66 -5.21 2.11 8.34
C VAL A 66 -4.90 0.92 7.44
N GLY A 67 -4.05 1.08 6.44
CA GLY A 67 -3.70 0.05 5.48
C GLY A 67 -2.43 0.37 4.69
N GLU A 68 -2.02 -0.59 3.86
CA GLU A 68 -0.89 -0.44 2.94
C GLU A 68 -1.18 -1.11 1.60
N ILE A 69 -0.55 -0.60 0.54
CA ILE A 69 -0.48 -1.26 -0.77
C ILE A 69 0.98 -1.24 -1.21
N THR A 70 1.58 -2.40 -1.45
CA THR A 70 2.98 -2.54 -1.91
C THR A 70 4.00 -1.83 -1.01
N GLY A 71 3.74 -1.78 0.30
CA GLY A 71 4.57 -1.11 1.29
C GLY A 71 4.22 0.38 1.51
N TRP A 72 3.38 0.99 0.67
CA TRP A 72 2.90 2.35 0.86
C TRP A 72 1.74 2.38 1.85
N ALA A 73 2.02 2.84 3.07
CA ALA A 73 1.00 3.05 4.10
C ALA A 73 0.15 4.30 3.82
N PHE A 74 -1.14 4.22 4.15
CA PHE A 74 -2.10 5.31 3.97
C PHE A 74 -3.10 5.41 5.12
N ASP A 75 -3.69 6.58 5.28
CA ASP A 75 -4.69 6.88 6.32
C ASP A 75 -6.13 6.55 5.91
N ALA A 76 -7.09 6.80 6.80
CA ALA A 76 -8.52 6.53 6.55
C ALA A 76 -9.13 7.30 5.36
N ALA A 77 -8.50 8.40 4.93
CA ALA A 77 -8.88 9.15 3.74
C ALA A 77 -8.14 8.66 2.48
N GLY A 78 -7.32 7.60 2.61
CA GLY A 78 -6.46 7.07 1.57
C GLY A 78 -5.36 8.05 1.13
N LYS A 79 -4.96 8.96 2.01
CA LYS A 79 -3.77 9.79 1.81
C LYS A 79 -2.54 9.00 2.25
N LEU A 80 -1.53 8.94 1.38
CA LEU A 80 -0.24 8.34 1.73
C LEU A 80 0.42 9.11 2.87
N LEU A 81 0.98 8.38 3.82
CA LEU A 81 1.77 8.98 4.90
C LEU A 81 3.10 9.53 4.36
N ALA A 82 3.54 10.68 4.89
CA ALA A 82 4.81 11.31 4.51
C ALA A 82 6.01 10.86 5.38
N GLU A 83 5.72 10.11 6.45
CA GLU A 83 6.65 9.75 7.51
C GLU A 83 6.74 8.24 7.71
N GLY A 84 7.60 7.80 8.62
CA GLY A 84 7.81 6.39 8.92
C GLY A 84 8.48 5.63 7.76
N THR A 85 8.06 4.38 7.55
CA THR A 85 8.64 3.51 6.51
C THR A 85 8.35 4.01 5.09
N ASN A 86 7.31 4.84 4.88
CA ASN A 86 7.00 5.43 3.57
C ASN A 86 8.16 6.25 2.99
N GLN A 87 9.02 6.82 3.83
CA GLN A 87 10.22 7.54 3.38
C GLN A 87 11.24 6.62 2.71
N ARG A 88 11.15 5.31 2.94
CA ARG A 88 12.08 4.28 2.49
C ARG A 88 11.46 3.27 1.51
N VAL A 89 10.19 3.41 1.13
CA VAL A 89 9.56 2.54 0.13
C VAL A 89 10.29 2.66 -1.20
N ALA A 90 10.80 1.53 -1.69
CA ALA A 90 11.48 1.41 -2.98
C ALA A 90 10.66 0.62 -4.01
N ALA A 91 9.41 0.27 -3.68
CA ALA A 91 8.41 -0.22 -4.63
C ALA A 91 7.96 0.88 -5.62
N ALA A 92 7.25 0.48 -6.67
CA ALA A 92 6.66 1.41 -7.61
C ALA A 92 5.79 2.45 -6.88
N PRO A 93 5.83 3.75 -7.28
CA PRO A 93 5.03 4.77 -6.62
C PRO A 93 3.54 4.43 -6.66
N LEU A 94 2.87 4.46 -5.50
CA LEU A 94 1.42 4.37 -5.46
C LEU A 94 0.82 5.75 -5.75
N ARG A 95 -0.05 5.83 -6.75
CA ARG A 95 -0.77 7.06 -7.13
C ARG A 95 -2.27 6.79 -7.07
N ARG A 96 -3.05 7.87 -7.07
CA ARG A 96 -4.50 7.77 -7.23
C ARG A 96 -4.82 7.12 -8.57
N ALA A 97 -5.78 6.20 -8.55
CA ALA A 97 -6.32 5.50 -9.71
C ALA A 97 -7.32 6.42 -10.45
N GLU A 98 -6.85 7.57 -10.96
CA GLU A 98 -7.71 8.56 -11.63
C GLU A 98 -8.26 8.03 -12.96
N SER A 99 -7.37 7.61 -13.86
CA SER A 99 -7.72 7.14 -15.22
C SER A 99 -7.32 5.69 -15.49
N ARG A 100 -6.68 5.01 -14.54
CA ARG A 100 -6.23 3.61 -14.66
C ARG A 100 -7.12 2.67 -13.86
N LEU A 101 -7.29 1.45 -14.38
CA LEU A 101 -7.99 0.40 -13.67
C LEU A 101 -7.04 -0.27 -12.67
N VAL A 102 -7.21 0.04 -11.38
CA VAL A 102 -6.45 -0.55 -10.28
C VAL A 102 -7.39 -1.39 -9.45
N ILE A 103 -7.27 -2.71 -9.55
CA ILE A 103 -8.15 -3.68 -8.90
C ILE A 103 -7.49 -4.13 -7.60
N GLY A 104 -8.08 -3.73 -6.47
CA GLY A 104 -7.74 -4.25 -5.16
C GLY A 104 -8.28 -5.67 -4.98
N VAL A 105 -7.47 -6.57 -4.43
CA VAL A 105 -7.88 -7.93 -4.08
C VAL A 105 -7.60 -8.15 -2.60
N ALA A 106 -8.65 -8.19 -1.79
CA ALA A 106 -8.53 -8.42 -0.35
C ALA A 106 -9.88 -8.84 0.24
N MET A 107 -9.85 -9.61 1.33
CA MET A 107 -11.04 -10.12 2.00
C MET A 107 -10.81 -10.33 3.50
N GLY A 108 -11.90 -10.38 4.25
CA GLY A 108 -11.93 -10.70 5.66
C GLY A 108 -11.88 -9.50 6.61
N PRO A 109 -12.13 -9.72 7.92
CA PRO A 109 -12.34 -8.64 8.89
C PRO A 109 -11.17 -7.66 9.01
N SER A 110 -9.93 -8.16 8.93
CA SER A 110 -8.72 -7.33 9.03
C SER A 110 -8.49 -6.42 7.81
N ARG A 111 -9.25 -6.61 6.72
CA ARG A 111 -9.13 -5.84 5.48
C ARG A 111 -10.15 -4.72 5.36
N ARG A 112 -11.16 -4.69 6.22
CA ARG A 112 -12.29 -3.73 6.16
C ARG A 112 -11.85 -2.27 6.21
N ALA A 113 -11.10 -1.87 7.25
CA ALA A 113 -10.58 -0.51 7.37
C ALA A 113 -9.57 -0.14 6.27
N PRO A 114 -8.57 -1.00 5.93
CA PRO A 114 -7.72 -0.78 4.75
C PRO A 114 -8.49 -0.55 3.45
N LEU A 115 -9.48 -1.40 3.15
CA LEU A 115 -10.28 -1.30 1.93
C LEU A 115 -11.10 -0.02 1.90
N ARG A 116 -11.71 0.39 3.03
CA ARG A 116 -12.40 1.69 3.13
C ARG A 116 -11.46 2.86 2.82
N GLY A 117 -10.26 2.88 3.42
CA GLY A 117 -9.27 3.92 3.15
C GLY A 117 -8.81 3.94 1.70
N ALA A 118 -8.50 2.78 1.12
CA ALA A 118 -8.07 2.66 -0.27
C ALA A 118 -9.15 3.12 -1.26
N LEU A 119 -10.42 2.76 -1.02
CA LEU A 119 -11.56 3.21 -1.82
C LEU A 119 -11.81 4.72 -1.66
N ALA A 120 -11.77 5.23 -0.41
CA ALA A 120 -11.99 6.66 -0.13
C ALA A 120 -10.94 7.56 -0.79
N GLY A 121 -9.67 7.16 -0.74
CA GLY A 121 -8.58 7.90 -1.40
C GLY A 121 -8.42 7.62 -2.89
N ARG A 122 -9.28 6.75 -3.45
CA ARG A 122 -9.18 6.26 -4.85
C ARG A 122 -7.79 5.70 -5.16
N LEU A 123 -7.19 4.97 -4.22
CA LEU A 123 -5.96 4.21 -4.45
C LEU A 123 -6.23 2.95 -5.27
N ILE A 124 -7.47 2.46 -5.21
CA ILE A 124 -8.02 1.42 -6.09
C ILE A 124 -9.29 1.96 -6.76
N SER A 125 -9.58 1.49 -7.98
CA SER A 125 -10.77 1.83 -8.77
C SER A 125 -11.64 0.62 -9.09
N GLY A 126 -11.18 -0.60 -8.77
CA GLY A 126 -11.98 -1.82 -8.74
C GLY A 126 -11.66 -2.66 -7.50
N LEU A 127 -12.55 -3.60 -7.15
CA LEU A 127 -12.40 -4.47 -5.99
C LEU A 127 -12.87 -5.89 -6.29
N VAL A 128 -12.05 -6.87 -5.91
CA VAL A 128 -12.41 -8.28 -5.76
C VAL A 128 -12.33 -8.63 -4.27
N THR A 129 -13.45 -9.06 -3.69
CA THR A 129 -13.58 -9.37 -2.26
C THR A 129 -14.63 -10.46 -2.03
N ASP A 130 -14.77 -10.94 -0.80
CA ASP A 130 -15.83 -11.89 -0.41
C ASP A 130 -17.15 -11.17 -0.04
N GLU A 131 -18.24 -11.93 0.02
CA GLU A 131 -19.58 -11.42 0.33
C GLU A 131 -19.61 -10.68 1.68
N ALA A 132 -19.07 -11.29 2.73
CA ALA A 132 -19.09 -10.73 4.08
C ALA A 132 -18.31 -9.39 4.20
N THR A 133 -17.22 -9.24 3.44
CA THR A 133 -16.47 -7.97 3.39
C THR A 133 -17.22 -6.95 2.55
N ALA A 134 -17.79 -7.35 1.41
CA ALA A 134 -18.60 -6.46 0.57
C ALA A 134 -19.79 -5.88 1.33
N GLU A 135 -20.58 -6.71 2.02
CA GLU A 135 -21.70 -6.27 2.86
C GLU A 135 -21.25 -5.27 3.92
N HIS A 136 -20.13 -5.55 4.60
CA HIS A 136 -19.60 -4.65 5.61
C HIS A 136 -19.12 -3.32 5.02
N LEU A 137 -18.59 -3.30 3.79
CA LEU A 137 -18.17 -2.06 3.12
C LEU A 137 -19.36 -1.19 2.69
N LEU A 138 -20.53 -1.80 2.42
CA LEU A 138 -21.76 -1.10 2.05
C LEU A 138 -22.50 -0.50 3.26
N GLN A 139 -22.28 -1.04 4.46
CA GLN A 139 -22.83 -0.48 5.70
C GLN A 139 -22.24 0.92 5.94
N ARG A 140 -23.09 1.93 6.19
CA ARG A 140 -22.66 3.32 6.40
C ARG A 140 -22.15 3.53 7.82
#